data_AF-A0A0R1WL61-F1
#
_entry.id   AF-A0A0R1WL61-F1
#
_cell.length_a   1.000
_cell.length_b   1.000
_cell.length_c   1.000
_cell.angle_alpha   90.00
_cell.angle_beta   90.00
_cell.angle_gamma   90.00
#
_symmetry.space_group_name_H-M   'P 1'
#
loop_
_entity.id
_entity.type
_entity.pdbx_description
1 polymer ?
#
loop_
_entity_poly.entity_id
_entity_poly.type
_entity_poly.pdbx_seq_one_letter_code
_entity_poly.pdbx_strand_id
1 'polypeptide(L)'
;MKRSAFTLVECIGALLVTSLVVVLTGYALTAIRTTSRPSLDRATDWIICLQELESPDHRFALKRTERYQLELYDLNQRRIYELCLRDRLYLRAPNGGYMPIFSNIRGEQSAFKRLDSQRVHVTVVRTNGQKLEGVVCFEKDR
;
A
#
# COMPACT_ATOMS: atom_id res chain seq x y z
N MET A 1 12.78 -64.03 25.40
CA MET A 1 12.82 -62.84 24.52
C MET A 1 13.23 -61.64 25.37
N LYS A 2 14.46 -61.12 25.24
CA LYS A 2 14.90 -59.92 25.99
C LYS A 2 14.31 -58.67 25.30
N ARG A 3 13.44 -57.93 26.00
CA ARG A 3 13.00 -56.61 25.56
C ARG A 3 14.06 -55.60 26.01
N SER A 4 14.82 -55.06 25.07
CA SER A 4 15.74 -53.96 25.35
C SER A 4 14.91 -52.70 25.62
N ALA A 5 14.97 -52.19 26.85
CA ALA A 5 14.44 -50.86 27.16
C ALA A 5 15.40 -49.79 26.63
N PHE A 6 14.85 -48.67 26.16
CA PHE A 6 15.64 -47.53 25.72
C PHE A 6 16.56 -47.05 26.85
N THR A 7 17.81 -46.74 26.51
CA THR A 7 18.76 -46.20 27.48
C THR A 7 18.42 -44.74 27.78
N LEU A 8 18.70 -44.28 28.99
CA LEU A 8 18.38 -42.91 29.43
C LEU A 8 19.03 -41.85 28.52
N VAL A 9 20.23 -42.13 28.00
CA VAL A 9 20.96 -41.28 27.06
C VAL A 9 20.22 -41.15 25.72
N GLU A 10 19.66 -42.25 25.23
CA GLU A 10 18.91 -42.27 23.97
C GLU A 10 17.61 -41.47 24.08
N CYS A 11 16.93 -41.54 25.24
CA CYS A 11 15.76 -40.70 25.53
C CYS A 11 16.12 -39.21 25.56
N ILE A 12 17.25 -38.83 26.16
CA ILE A 12 17.71 -37.43 26.17
C ILE A 12 18.03 -36.95 24.75
N GLY A 13 18.71 -37.79 23.95
CA GLY A 13 18.99 -37.49 22.55
C GLY A 13 17.73 -37.27 21.73
N ALA A 14 16.73 -38.14 21.89
CA ALA A 14 15.44 -38.03 21.21
C ALA A 14 14.68 -36.75 21.63
N LEU A 15 14.71 -36.36 22.91
CA LEU A 15 14.09 -35.13 23.40
C LEU A 15 14.75 -33.87 22.82
N LEU A 16 16.09 -33.86 22.70
CA LEU A 16 16.80 -32.75 22.09
C LEU A 16 16.45 -32.61 20.60
N VAL A 17 16.46 -33.72 19.84
CA VAL A 17 16.12 -33.71 18.42
C VAL A 17 14.66 -33.27 18.21
N THR A 18 13.72 -33.80 18.99
CA THR A 18 12.30 -33.42 18.88
C THR A 18 12.05 -31.96 19.24
N SER A 19 12.72 -31.43 20.28
CA SER A 19 12.62 -30.00 20.63
C SER A 19 13.11 -29.10 19.49
N LEU A 20 14.21 -29.47 18.84
CA LEU A 20 14.77 -28.72 17.71
C LEU A 20 13.82 -28.73 16.51
N VAL A 21 13.24 -29.90 16.19
CA VAL A 21 12.26 -30.02 15.10
C VAL A 21 11.03 -29.16 15.35
N VAL A 22 10.51 -29.12 16.59
CA VAL A 22 9.36 -28.29 16.96
C VAL A 22 9.68 -26.80 16.80
N VAL A 23 10.85 -26.36 17.26
CA VAL A 23 11.29 -24.96 17.13
C VAL A 23 11.44 -24.57 15.66
N LEU A 24 12.12 -25.39 14.86
CA LEU A 24 12.31 -25.14 13.41
C LEU A 24 10.96 -25.10 12.67
N THR A 25 10.03 -25.99 13.01
CA THR A 25 8.68 -25.99 12.43
C THR A 25 7.92 -24.72 12.81
N GLY A 26 8.03 -24.27 14.06
CA GLY A 26 7.46 -23.01 14.51
C GLY A 26 8.00 -21.80 13.73
N TYR A 27 9.31 -21.73 13.51
CA TYR A 27 9.93 -20.69 12.69
C TYR A 27 9.48 -20.74 11.22
N ALA A 28 9.41 -21.93 10.63
CA ALA A 28 8.95 -22.11 9.25
C ALA A 28 7.49 -21.63 9.09
N LEU A 29 6.59 -21.99 10.02
CA LEU A 29 5.20 -21.54 9.99
C LEU A 29 5.06 -20.02 10.14
N THR A 30 5.86 -19.41 11.02
CA THR A 30 5.88 -17.94 11.18
C THR A 30 6.38 -17.26 9.91
N ALA A 31 7.47 -17.76 9.31
CA ALA A 31 8.02 -17.23 8.07
C ALA A 31 7.04 -17.33 6.88
N ILE A 32 6.28 -18.42 6.79
CA ILE A 32 5.23 -18.59 5.78
C ILE A 32 4.11 -17.59 6.02
N ARG A 33 3.61 -17.45 7.27
CA ARG A 33 2.54 -16.50 7.61
C ARG A 33 2.90 -15.04 7.34
N THR A 34 4.15 -14.64 7.58
CA THR A 34 4.62 -13.28 7.26
C THR A 34 4.74 -13.03 5.77
N THR A 35 4.96 -14.07 4.96
CA THR A 35 5.14 -13.96 3.50
C THR A 35 3.82 -14.04 2.73
N SER A 36 2.80 -14.74 3.26
CA SER A 36 1.53 -14.99 2.56
C SER A 36 0.41 -13.96 2.78
N ARG A 37 0.51 -13.08 3.79
CA ARG A 37 -0.46 -11.97 4.02
C ARG A 37 -0.37 -10.70 3.14
N PRO A 38 0.63 -10.41 2.29
CA PRO A 38 0.76 -9.06 1.76
C PRO A 38 -0.02 -8.72 0.47
N SER A 39 -0.51 -9.67 -0.33
CA SER A 39 -0.99 -9.31 -1.68
C SER A 39 -2.39 -8.70 -1.70
N LEU A 40 -3.31 -9.20 -0.88
CA LEU A 40 -4.71 -8.80 -0.90
C LEU A 40 -4.93 -7.45 -0.21
N ASP A 41 -4.41 -7.27 1.01
CA ASP A 41 -4.48 -5.98 1.73
C ASP A 41 -3.85 -4.83 0.92
N ARG A 42 -2.71 -5.08 0.25
CA ARG A 42 -2.00 -4.04 -0.51
C ARG A 42 -2.76 -3.56 -1.75
N ALA A 43 -3.56 -4.41 -2.39
CA ALA A 43 -4.39 -4.00 -3.51
C ALA A 43 -5.61 -3.21 -3.02
N THR A 44 -6.19 -3.63 -1.88
CA THR A 44 -7.32 -2.95 -1.24
C THR A 44 -6.96 -1.53 -0.81
N ASP A 45 -5.78 -1.31 -0.21
CA ASP A 45 -5.31 0.03 0.18
C ASP A 45 -5.30 1.02 -0.99
N TRP A 46 -4.94 0.53 -2.19
CA TRP A 46 -4.89 1.35 -3.39
C TRP A 46 -6.29 1.76 -3.85
N ILE A 47 -7.23 0.82 -3.83
CA ILE A 47 -8.62 1.09 -4.18
C ILE A 47 -9.23 2.09 -3.19
N ILE A 48 -9.00 1.91 -1.88
CA ILE A 48 -9.46 2.84 -0.84
C ILE A 48 -8.88 4.24 -1.08
N CYS A 49 -7.59 4.35 -1.43
CA CYS A 49 -6.97 5.63 -1.76
C CYS A 49 -7.65 6.33 -2.93
N LEU A 50 -8.00 5.59 -4.00
CA LEU A 50 -8.69 6.17 -5.15
C LEU A 50 -10.11 6.62 -4.77
N GLN A 51 -10.84 5.81 -4.02
CA GLN A 51 -12.18 6.13 -3.55
C GLN A 51 -12.21 7.37 -2.65
N GLU A 52 -11.20 7.55 -1.79
CA GLU A 52 -11.11 8.74 -0.95
C GLU A 52 -10.90 10.02 -1.78
N LEU A 53 -10.10 9.94 -2.86
CA LEU A 53 -9.92 11.07 -3.79
C LEU A 53 -11.20 11.42 -4.57
N GLU A 54 -12.07 10.43 -4.77
CA GLU A 54 -13.38 10.58 -5.41
C GLU A 54 -14.51 10.86 -4.39
N SER A 55 -14.19 10.96 -3.10
CA SER A 55 -15.19 11.06 -2.05
C SER A 55 -16.05 12.32 -2.21
N PRO A 56 -17.38 12.20 -2.04
CA PRO A 56 -18.29 13.35 -2.06
C PRO A 56 -18.04 14.32 -0.89
N ASP A 57 -17.23 13.97 0.10
CA ASP A 57 -16.88 14.85 1.22
C ASP A 57 -15.95 15.99 0.78
N HIS A 58 -15.08 15.75 -0.22
CA HIS A 58 -14.10 16.73 -0.68
C HIS A 58 -14.49 17.39 -2.01
N ARG A 59 -15.25 16.72 -2.87
CA ARG A 59 -15.76 17.22 -4.16
C ARG A 59 -14.71 17.99 -4.97
N PHE A 60 -13.55 17.37 -5.17
CA PHE A 60 -12.47 17.98 -5.93
C PHE A 60 -12.84 18.07 -7.42
N ALA A 61 -12.61 19.24 -8.02
CA ALA A 61 -12.64 19.46 -9.46
C ALA A 61 -11.21 19.62 -10.01
N LEU A 62 -10.93 18.98 -11.14
CA LEU A 62 -9.59 19.01 -11.75
C LEU A 62 -9.34 20.33 -12.49
N LYS A 63 -8.35 21.11 -12.03
CA LYS A 63 -7.93 22.36 -12.70
C LYS A 63 -6.76 22.13 -13.64
N ARG A 64 -5.71 21.47 -13.15
CA ARG A 64 -4.48 21.25 -13.89
C ARG A 64 -3.90 19.87 -13.60
N THR A 65 -3.24 19.30 -14.61
CA THR A 65 -2.53 18.03 -14.50
C THR A 65 -1.10 18.21 -14.99
N GLU A 66 -0.15 17.87 -14.13
CA GLU A 66 1.26 17.69 -14.46
C GLU A 66 1.67 16.26 -14.14
N ARG A 67 2.86 15.85 -14.60
CA ARG A 67 3.33 14.47 -14.44
C ARG A 67 3.36 14.00 -12.98
N TYR A 68 3.70 14.90 -12.05
CA TYR A 68 3.89 14.58 -10.63
C TYR A 68 3.01 15.42 -9.70
N GLN A 69 2.10 16.21 -10.26
CA GLN A 69 1.26 17.12 -9.48
C GLN A 69 -0.10 17.33 -10.17
N LEU A 70 -1.18 17.29 -9.40
CA LEU A 70 -2.49 17.75 -9.82
C LEU A 70 -2.88 18.99 -9.02
N GLU A 71 -3.54 19.93 -9.67
CA GLU A 71 -4.18 21.07 -9.03
C GLU A 71 -5.68 20.77 -8.96
N LEU A 72 -6.18 20.68 -7.73
CA LEU A 72 -7.54 20.28 -7.40
C LEU A 72 -8.26 21.44 -6.73
N TYR A 73 -9.44 21.80 -7.22
CA TYR A 73 -10.28 22.80 -6.59
C TYR A 73 -11.35 22.12 -5.75
N ASP A 74 -11.32 22.35 -4.45
CA ASP A 74 -12.35 21.88 -3.52
C ASP A 74 -13.61 22.76 -3.66
N LEU A 75 -14.70 22.14 -4.13
CA LEU A 75 -15.98 22.84 -4.34
C LEU A 75 -16.69 23.19 -3.02
N ASN A 76 -16.41 22.47 -1.94
CA ASN A 76 -17.03 22.69 -0.63
C ASN A 76 -16.32 23.84 0.11
N GLN A 77 -15.00 23.85 0.13
CA GLN A 77 -14.19 24.83 0.86
C GLN A 77 -13.76 26.02 0.01
N ARG A 78 -13.94 25.95 -1.32
CA ARG A 78 -13.53 26.98 -2.30
C ARG A 78 -12.04 27.30 -2.24
N ARG A 79 -11.21 26.26 -2.19
CA ARG A 79 -9.74 26.37 -2.09
C ARG A 79 -9.05 25.44 -3.08
N ILE A 80 -7.85 25.84 -3.49
CA ILE A 80 -7.01 25.04 -4.38
C ILE A 80 -6.07 24.20 -3.52
N TYR A 81 -6.13 22.89 -3.71
CA TYR A 81 -5.24 21.90 -3.16
C TYR A 81 -4.33 21.35 -4.25
N GLU A 82 -3.16 20.87 -3.86
CA GLU A 82 -2.26 20.19 -4.76
C GLU A 82 -2.10 18.74 -4.34
N LEU A 83 -2.36 17.81 -5.26
CA LEU A 83 -2.05 16.41 -5.06
C LEU A 83 -0.69 16.12 -5.65
N CYS A 84 0.30 15.84 -4.81
CA CYS A 84 1.68 15.66 -5.20
C CYS A 84 2.09 14.18 -5.17
N LEU A 85 2.85 13.76 -6.17
CA LEU A 85 3.36 12.40 -6.33
C LEU A 85 4.89 12.42 -6.29
N ARG A 86 5.47 11.97 -5.19
CA ARG A 86 6.93 11.82 -4.98
C ARG A 86 7.24 10.42 -4.43
N ASP A 87 8.00 10.34 -3.34
CA ASP A 87 8.17 9.12 -2.53
C ASP A 87 6.84 8.64 -1.90
N ARG A 88 5.80 9.47 -1.99
CA ARG A 88 4.41 9.19 -1.62
C ARG A 88 3.43 10.11 -2.33
N LEU A 89 2.16 9.76 -2.22
CA LEU A 89 1.02 10.55 -2.67
C LEU A 89 0.47 11.34 -1.48
N TYR A 90 0.40 12.65 -1.59
CA TYR A 90 -0.06 13.52 -0.50
C TYR A 90 -0.79 14.75 -1.03
N LEU A 91 -1.74 15.24 -0.24
CA LEU A 91 -2.41 16.51 -0.48
C LEU A 91 -1.67 17.63 0.25
N ARG A 92 -1.46 18.74 -0.44
CA ARG A 92 -0.90 19.98 0.11
C ARG A 92 -1.95 21.09 0.05
N ALA A 93 -2.16 21.75 1.18
CA ALA A 93 -3.05 22.89 1.29
C ALA A 93 -2.30 24.21 1.00
N PRO A 94 -3.01 25.27 0.54
CA PRO A 94 -2.36 26.51 0.10
C PRO A 94 -1.62 27.26 1.22
N ASN A 95 -2.09 27.14 2.47
CA ASN A 95 -1.51 27.85 3.62
C ASN A 95 -0.56 26.97 4.44
N GLY A 96 -0.01 25.93 3.82
CA GLY A 96 0.66 24.85 4.54
C GLY A 96 -0.34 23.84 5.11
N GLY A 97 0.13 22.61 5.25
CA GLY A 97 -0.71 21.45 5.51
C GLY A 97 -0.29 20.32 4.61
N TYR A 98 -0.14 19.15 5.21
CA TYR A 98 0.36 17.95 4.57
C TYR A 98 -0.49 16.78 5.01
N MET A 99 -1.22 16.18 4.06
CA MET A 99 -2.04 15.00 4.31
C MET A 99 -1.53 13.84 3.45
N PRO A 100 -0.78 12.89 4.02
CA PRO A 100 -0.34 11.72 3.29
C PRO A 100 -1.54 10.81 2.99
N ILE A 101 -1.70 10.42 1.74
CA ILE A 101 -2.81 9.57 1.28
C ILE A 101 -2.31 8.15 1.00
N PHE A 102 -1.15 8.02 0.37
CA PHE A 102 -0.59 6.72 0.02
C PHE A 102 0.93 6.72 0.06
N SER A 103 1.53 5.73 0.70
CA SER A 103 2.98 5.69 0.99
C SER A 103 3.72 4.57 0.27
N ASN A 104 5.04 4.53 0.43
CA ASN A 104 5.93 3.51 -0.14
C ASN A 104 5.95 3.52 -1.68
N ILE A 105 6.06 4.70 -2.29
CA ILE A 105 6.09 4.90 -3.73
C ILE A 105 7.52 5.20 -4.22
N ARG A 106 7.86 4.72 -5.41
CA ARG A 106 9.02 5.17 -6.18
C ARG A 106 8.54 6.27 -7.13
N GLY A 107 8.68 7.53 -6.70
CA GLY A 107 8.15 8.70 -7.40
C GLY A 107 8.57 8.80 -8.87
N GLU A 108 9.85 8.57 -9.15
CA GLU A 108 10.40 8.68 -10.51
C GLU A 108 9.72 7.76 -11.54
N GLN A 109 9.20 6.62 -11.09
CA GLN A 109 8.54 5.62 -11.93
C GLN A 109 7.00 5.73 -11.90
N SER A 110 6.49 6.71 -11.16
CA SER A 110 5.06 6.96 -10.98
C SER A 110 4.67 8.23 -11.74
N ALA A 111 3.42 8.35 -12.16
CA ALA A 111 2.97 9.53 -12.90
C ALA A 111 1.46 9.68 -12.87
N PHE A 112 1.02 10.92 -13.05
CA PHE A 112 -0.32 11.27 -13.49
C PHE A 112 -0.35 11.45 -15.01
N LYS A 113 -1.46 11.03 -15.62
CA LYS A 113 -1.77 11.30 -17.01
C LYS A 113 -3.22 11.73 -17.13
N ARG A 114 -3.45 12.94 -17.62
CA ARG A 114 -4.80 13.43 -17.91
C ARG A 114 -5.44 12.59 -19.00
N LEU A 115 -6.67 12.12 -18.77
CA LEU A 115 -7.48 11.45 -19.78
C LEU A 115 -8.47 12.43 -20.41
N ASP A 116 -9.14 13.24 -19.58
CA ASP A 116 -10.04 14.31 -20.03
C ASP A 116 -10.19 15.43 -18.97
N SER A 117 -11.28 16.19 -19.02
CA SER A 117 -11.55 17.29 -18.09
C SER A 117 -11.72 16.85 -16.63
N GLN A 118 -12.11 15.60 -16.38
CA GLN A 118 -12.46 15.07 -15.07
C GLN A 118 -11.61 13.86 -14.65
N ARG A 119 -11.10 13.09 -15.62
CA ARG A 119 -10.43 11.82 -15.37
C ARG A 119 -8.93 11.93 -15.46
N VAL A 120 -8.24 11.37 -14.48
CA VAL A 120 -6.78 11.24 -14.43
C VAL A 120 -6.41 9.78 -14.22
N HIS A 121 -5.56 9.25 -15.09
CA HIS A 121 -4.92 7.97 -14.87
C HIS A 121 -3.73 8.14 -13.94
N VAL A 122 -3.68 7.35 -12.87
CA VAL A 122 -2.62 7.36 -11.86
C VAL A 122 -1.85 6.05 -11.95
N THR A 123 -0.55 6.15 -12.21
CA THR A 123 0.37 5.01 -12.16
C THR A 123 1.29 5.18 -10.97
N VAL A 124 1.34 4.17 -10.10
CA VAL A 124 2.17 4.13 -8.90
C VAL A 124 3.03 2.87 -8.92
N VAL A 125 4.34 3.03 -8.76
CA VAL A 125 5.25 1.89 -8.54
C VAL A 125 5.67 1.90 -7.08
N ARG A 126 5.35 0.84 -6.33
CA ARG A 126 5.73 0.72 -4.92
C ARG A 126 7.22 0.41 -4.76
N THR A 127 7.76 0.67 -3.57
CA THR A 127 9.16 0.36 -3.21
C THR A 127 9.51 -1.12 -3.33
N ASN A 128 8.53 -2.01 -3.23
CA ASN A 128 8.66 -3.46 -3.44
C ASN A 128 8.60 -3.87 -4.93
N GLY A 129 8.50 -2.92 -5.86
CA GLY A 129 8.42 -3.17 -7.31
C GLY A 129 7.01 -3.44 -7.85
N GLN A 130 5.99 -3.52 -6.99
CA GLN A 130 4.60 -3.70 -7.44
C GLN A 130 4.12 -2.45 -8.20
N LYS A 131 3.60 -2.64 -9.40
CA LYS A 131 2.94 -1.59 -10.18
C LYS A 131 1.45 -1.59 -9.92
N LEU A 132 0.89 -0.43 -9.60
CA LEU A 132 -0.52 -0.19 -9.35
C LEU A 132 -1.00 0.91 -10.29
N GLU A 133 -2.19 0.74 -10.84
CA GLU A 133 -2.79 1.68 -11.77
C GLU A 133 -4.27 1.88 -11.42
N GLY A 134 -4.80 3.04 -11.77
CA GLY A 134 -6.19 3.38 -11.54
C GLY A 134 -6.57 4.67 -12.25
N VAL A 135 -7.87 4.90 -12.39
CA VAL A 135 -8.41 6.15 -12.89
C VAL A 135 -9.17 6.81 -11.75
N VAL A 136 -8.85 8.07 -11.48
CA VAL A 136 -9.62 8.94 -10.56
C VAL A 136 -10.52 9.84 -11.39
N CYS A 137 -11.78 9.92 -11.03
CA CYS A 137 -12.81 10.74 -11.65
C CYS A 137 -13.22 11.88 -10.71
N PHE A 138 -12.80 13.10 -11.06
CA PHE A 138 -13.11 14.31 -10.33
C PHE A 138 -14.45 14.93 -10.77
N GLU A 139 -14.98 15.82 -9.93
CA GLU A 139 -16.19 16.58 -10.22
C GLU A 139 -15.98 17.56 -11.38
N LYS A 140 -17.07 17.91 -12.06
CA LYS A 140 -17.01 18.89 -13.15
C LYS A 140 -16.92 20.29 -12.57
N ASP A 141 -15.92 21.03 -13.02
CA ASP A 141 -15.81 22.48 -12.77
C ASP A 141 -16.98 23.19 -13.48
N ARG A 142 -17.81 23.90 -12.72
CA ARG A 142 -19.02 24.58 -13.23
C ARG A 142 -18.72 25.92 -13.88
#